data_AF-A0A938IBE0-F1
#
_entry.id   AF-A0A938IBE0-F1
#
_cell.length_a   1.000
_cell.length_b   1.000
_cell.length_c   1.000
_cell.angle_alpha   90.00
_cell.angle_beta   90.00
_cell.angle_gamma   90.00
#
_symmetry.space_group_name_H-M   'P 1'
#
loop_
_entity.id
_entity.type
_entity.pdbx_description
1 polymer ?
#
loop_
_entity_poly.entity_id
_entity_poly.type
_entity_poly.pdbx_seq_one_letter_code
_entity_poly.pdbx_strand_id
1 'polypeptide(L)'
;MLLIPTSAEAARLADLGGWPTGCAQVELCGFGPVAAAARASQLCALLRPRRVLLVGIAGSYDPARWPIGGAAEFAAVGCDGIGAGEGAVFRGPHALGFPQWPGDGAQAAI
;
A
#
# COMPACT_ATOMS: atom_id res chain seq x y z
N MET A 1 -5.10 3.29 13.77
CA MET A 1 -5.59 4.08 12.63
C MET A 1 -5.74 3.14 11.45
N LEU A 2 -6.85 3.27 10.72
CA LEU A 2 -7.11 2.53 9.49
C LEU A 2 -7.01 3.51 8.32
N LEU A 3 -6.16 3.21 7.36
CA LEU A 3 -6.02 3.96 6.12
C LEU A 3 -6.74 3.22 4.99
N ILE A 4 -7.53 3.96 4.21
CA ILE A 4 -8.21 3.46 3.02
C ILE A 4 -7.77 4.32 1.82
N PRO A 5 -7.37 3.75 0.67
CA PRO A 5 -6.85 4.54 -0.43
C PRO A 5 -7.88 5.51 -1.02
N THR A 6 -9.09 5.04 -1.29
CA THR A 6 -10.12 5.83 -1.98
C THR A 6 -11.44 5.90 -1.23
N SER A 7 -12.24 6.93 -1.52
CA SER A 7 -13.61 7.04 -1.02
C SER A 7 -14.52 5.92 -1.53
N ALA A 8 -14.28 5.40 -2.73
CA ALA A 8 -15.01 4.27 -3.30
C ALA A 8 -14.80 2.99 -2.47
N GLU A 9 -13.55 2.71 -2.09
CA GLU A 9 -13.24 1.57 -1.21
C GLU A 9 -13.84 1.76 0.19
N ALA A 10 -13.80 2.98 0.74
CA ALA A 10 -14.39 3.26 2.05
C ALA A 10 -15.91 3.08 2.05
N ALA A 11 -16.59 3.55 0.99
CA ALA A 11 -18.01 3.32 0.80
C ALA A 11 -18.32 1.83 0.70
N ARG A 12 -17.52 1.08 -0.06
CA ARG A 12 -17.73 -0.37 -0.19
C ARG A 12 -17.54 -1.12 1.13
N LEU A 13 -16.55 -0.75 1.93
CA LEU A 13 -16.36 -1.33 3.27
C LEU A 13 -17.53 -0.99 4.20
N ALA A 14 -18.09 0.23 4.11
CA ALA A 14 -19.28 0.61 4.87
C ALA A 14 -20.51 -0.22 4.46
N ASP A 15 -20.72 -0.46 3.16
CA ASP A 15 -21.80 -1.33 2.65
C ASP A 15 -21.69 -2.77 3.17
N LEU A 16 -20.47 -3.24 3.45
CA LEU A 16 -20.18 -4.57 4.01
C LEU A 16 -20.31 -4.63 5.54
N GLY A 17 -20.86 -3.59 6.17
CA GLY A 17 -21.06 -3.49 7.62
C GLY A 17 -20.04 -2.62 8.34
N GLY A 18 -19.04 -2.11 7.62
CA GLY A 18 -18.06 -1.16 8.15
C GLY A 18 -17.25 -1.73 9.30
N TRP A 19 -16.93 -0.87 10.26
CA TRP A 19 -16.13 -1.20 11.43
C TRP A 19 -16.90 -0.90 12.70
N PRO A 20 -16.72 -1.68 13.79
CA PRO A 20 -17.34 -1.37 15.07
C PRO A 20 -17.00 0.05 15.53
N THR A 21 -17.99 0.80 16.00
CA THR A 21 -17.77 2.18 16.47
C THR A 21 -16.68 2.22 17.54
N GLY A 22 -15.71 3.12 17.36
CA GLY A 22 -14.59 3.29 18.29
C GLY A 22 -13.44 2.29 18.14
N CYS A 23 -13.52 1.31 17.23
CA CYS A 23 -12.43 0.33 17.05
C CYS A 23 -11.18 0.94 16.39
N ALA A 24 -11.37 1.94 15.51
CA ALA A 24 -10.29 2.63 14.83
C ALA A 24 -10.75 4.00 14.31
N GLN A 25 -9.83 4.96 14.28
CA GLN A 25 -9.97 6.16 13.45
C GLN A 25 -9.67 5.77 12.00
N VAL A 26 -10.66 5.94 11.12
CA VAL A 26 -10.61 5.62 9.69
C VAL A 26 -10.31 6.90 8.91
N GLU A 27 -9.30 6.87 8.04
CA GLU A 27 -8.84 8.02 7.27
C GLU A 27 -8.59 7.62 5.82
N LEU A 28 -8.81 8.55 4.89
CA LEU A 28 -8.38 8.36 3.51
C LEU A 28 -6.89 8.71 3.36
N CYS A 29 -6.13 7.86 2.67
CA CYS A 29 -4.72 8.14 2.34
C CYS A 29 -4.52 8.63 0.90
N GLY A 30 -5.46 8.40 0.00
CA GLY A 30 -5.32 8.75 -1.42
C GLY A 30 -4.75 7.61 -2.26
N PHE A 31 -4.81 7.81 -3.58
CA PHE A 31 -4.42 6.81 -4.58
C PHE A 31 -2.99 7.03 -5.08
N GLY A 32 -2.23 5.93 -5.13
CA GLY A 32 -0.82 5.93 -5.54
C GLY A 32 0.16 6.23 -4.39
N PRO A 33 1.43 5.84 -4.54
CA PRO A 33 2.39 5.82 -3.43
C PRO A 33 2.73 7.22 -2.89
N VAL A 34 2.83 8.24 -3.76
CA VAL A 34 3.20 9.60 -3.33
C VAL A 34 2.10 10.24 -2.48
N ALA A 35 0.86 10.25 -2.98
CA ALA A 35 -0.27 10.82 -2.25
C ALA A 35 -0.52 10.07 -0.93
N ALA A 36 -0.52 8.73 -0.99
CA ALA A 36 -0.65 7.87 0.19
C ALA A 36 0.44 8.15 1.23
N ALA A 37 1.71 8.23 0.81
CA ALA A 37 2.82 8.49 1.72
C ALA A 37 2.73 9.88 2.38
N ALA A 38 2.41 10.92 1.61
CA ALA A 38 2.28 12.27 2.13
C ALA A 38 1.16 12.37 3.18
N ARG A 39 -0.02 11.82 2.85
CA ARG A 39 -1.18 11.86 3.75
C ARG A 39 -0.99 10.97 4.98
N ALA A 40 -0.47 9.76 4.81
CA ALA A 40 -0.18 8.86 5.92
C ALA A 40 0.85 9.47 6.88
N SER A 41 1.93 10.08 6.36
CA SER A 41 2.96 10.74 7.18
C SER A 41 2.38 11.91 7.98
N GLN A 42 1.57 12.75 7.33
CA GLN A 42 0.85 13.84 7.99
C GLN A 42 -0.04 13.33 9.13
N LEU A 43 -0.85 12.30 8.88
CA LEU A 43 -1.75 11.70 9.87
C LEU A 43 -0.99 11.06 11.03
N CYS A 44 0.10 10.35 10.74
CA CYS A 44 0.96 9.76 11.77
C CYS A 44 1.56 10.85 12.69
N ALA A 45 2.01 11.97 12.13
CA ALA A 45 2.56 13.08 12.90
C ALA A 45 1.49 13.74 13.79
N LEU A 46 0.28 13.96 13.27
CA LEU A 46 -0.81 14.61 13.99
C LEU A 46 -1.44 13.74 15.07
N LEU A 47 -1.75 12.48 14.73
CA LEU A 47 -2.56 11.59 15.56
C LEU A 47 -1.73 10.67 16.45
N ARG A 48 -0.44 10.50 16.14
CA ARG A 48 0.49 9.61 16.84
C ARG A 48 -0.11 8.23 17.13
N PRO A 49 -0.62 7.53 16.11
CA PRO A 49 -1.33 6.27 16.30
C PRO A 49 -0.36 5.17 16.80
N ARG A 50 -0.84 4.30 17.68
CA ARG A 50 -0.06 3.14 18.15
C ARG A 50 0.18 2.10 17.05
N ARG A 51 -0.74 2.00 16.09
CA ARG A 51 -0.72 1.07 14.94
C ARG A 51 -1.45 1.69 13.76
N VAL A 52 -0.97 1.38 12.56
CA VAL A 52 -1.58 1.78 11.28
C VAL A 52 -1.83 0.52 10.46
N LEU A 53 -3.05 0.36 9.94
CA LEU A 53 -3.40 -0.68 8.98
C LEU A 53 -3.81 0.01 7.68
N LEU A 54 -3.27 -0.43 6.55
CA LEU A 54 -3.73 -0.04 5.22
C LEU A 54 -4.66 -1.15 4.72
N VAL A 55 -5.91 -0.79 4.39
CA VAL A 55 -6.91 -1.73 3.88
C VAL A 55 -7.51 -1.17 2.61
N GLY A 56 -7.46 -1.97 1.55
CA GLY A 56 -7.94 -1.62 0.22
C GLY A 56 -7.98 -2.85 -0.68
N ILE A 57 -8.40 -2.65 -1.92
CA ILE A 57 -8.41 -3.71 -2.93
C ILE A 57 -7.01 -3.91 -3.53
N ALA A 58 -6.73 -5.13 -3.98
CA ALA A 58 -5.53 -5.45 -4.72
C ALA A 58 -5.85 -6.41 -5.87
N GLY A 59 -5.08 -6.31 -6.96
CA GLY A 59 -5.01 -7.35 -7.98
C GLY A 59 -4.15 -8.52 -7.49
N SER A 60 -4.35 -9.70 -8.10
CA SER A 60 -3.55 -10.88 -7.80
C SER A 60 -2.69 -11.30 -8.99
N TYR A 61 -1.40 -11.49 -8.76
CA TYR A 61 -0.47 -12.13 -9.72
C TYR A 61 -0.56 -13.66 -9.71
N ASP A 62 -1.19 -14.24 -8.68
CA ASP A 62 -1.41 -15.70 -8.55
C ASP A 62 -2.86 -15.94 -8.09
N PRO A 63 -3.83 -15.96 -9.02
CA PRO A 63 -5.25 -16.13 -8.68
C PRO A 63 -5.59 -17.51 -8.09
N ALA A 64 -4.74 -18.52 -8.27
CA ALA A 64 -4.95 -19.84 -7.68
C ALA A 64 -4.67 -19.81 -6.17
N ARG A 65 -3.61 -19.10 -5.76
CA ARG A 65 -3.28 -18.89 -4.35
C ARG A 65 -4.13 -17.80 -3.69
N TRP A 66 -4.39 -16.71 -4.41
CA TRP A 66 -5.13 -15.54 -3.92
C TRP A 66 -6.32 -15.26 -4.84
N PRO A 67 -7.45 -15.95 -4.64
CA PRO A 67 -8.61 -15.83 -5.52
C PRO A 67 -9.28 -14.47 -5.40
N ILE A 68 -9.93 -14.03 -6.50
CA ILE A 68 -10.74 -12.82 -6.53
C ILE A 68 -11.85 -12.89 -5.47
N GLY A 69 -12.05 -11.79 -4.74
CA GLY A 69 -12.99 -11.71 -3.62
C GLY A 69 -12.43 -12.23 -2.30
N GLY A 70 -11.20 -12.76 -2.28
CA GLY A 70 -10.47 -13.10 -1.07
C GLY A 70 -9.87 -11.87 -0.37
N ALA A 71 -9.47 -12.06 0.88
CA ALA A 71 -8.70 -11.10 1.67
C ALA A 71 -7.38 -11.76 2.11
N ALA A 72 -6.30 -10.99 2.14
CA ALA A 72 -4.98 -11.47 2.53
C ALA A 72 -4.25 -10.41 3.36
N GLU A 73 -3.36 -10.88 4.24
CA GLU A 73 -2.41 -10.05 4.98
C GLU A 73 -1.00 -10.42 4.52
N PHE A 74 -0.13 -9.41 4.39
CA PHE A 74 1.23 -9.58 3.88
C PHE A 74 2.23 -9.08 4.91
N ALA A 75 3.28 -9.87 5.14
CA ALA A 75 4.38 -9.48 6.04
C ALA A 75 5.38 -8.52 5.38
N ALA A 76 5.37 -8.44 4.04
CA ALA A 76 6.27 -7.60 3.26
C ALA A 76 5.54 -7.04 2.03
N VAL A 77 5.89 -5.80 1.67
CA VAL A 77 5.43 -5.10 0.48
C VAL A 77 6.64 -4.47 -0.19
N GLY A 78 6.57 -4.22 -1.49
CA GLY A 78 7.52 -3.34 -2.14
C GLY A 78 6.89 -2.61 -3.31
N CYS A 79 7.56 -1.54 -3.68
CA CYS A 79 7.16 -0.58 -4.67
C CYS A 79 7.82 -0.94 -6.01
N ASP A 80 7.01 -1.43 -6.94
CA ASP A 80 7.41 -1.52 -8.34
C ASP A 80 7.23 -0.16 -9.05
N GLY A 81 8.06 0.12 -10.06
CA GLY A 81 7.98 1.33 -10.87
C GLY A 81 8.38 2.64 -10.17
N ILE A 82 8.94 2.60 -8.96
CA ILE A 82 9.45 3.77 -8.24
C ILE A 82 10.97 3.85 -8.37
N GLY A 83 11.49 5.00 -8.78
CA GLY A 83 12.92 5.20 -9.00
C GLY A 83 13.25 6.61 -9.48
N ALA A 84 14.48 6.80 -9.98
CA ALA A 84 14.97 8.06 -10.53
C ALA A 84 15.29 7.94 -12.02
N GLY A 85 14.93 8.94 -12.82
CA GLY A 85 15.08 8.91 -14.28
C GLY A 85 13.94 8.16 -14.97
N GLU A 86 14.02 8.04 -16.29
CA GLU A 86 13.02 7.41 -17.15
C GLU A 86 13.68 6.59 -18.26
N GLY A 87 12.96 5.61 -18.81
CA GLY A 87 13.45 4.78 -19.93
C GLY A 87 14.81 4.14 -19.65
N ALA A 88 15.75 4.32 -20.58
CA ALA A 88 17.08 3.69 -20.51
C ALA A 88 17.96 4.19 -19.34
N VAL A 89 17.62 5.32 -18.72
CA VAL A 89 18.34 5.88 -17.56
C VAL A 89 17.59 5.69 -16.25
N PHE A 90 16.47 4.94 -16.26
CA PHE A 90 15.73 4.63 -15.04
C PHE A 90 16.59 3.84 -14.05
N ARG A 91 16.61 4.29 -12.81
CA ARG A 91 17.26 3.64 -11.67
C ARG A 91 16.21 3.29 -10.63
N GLY A 92 15.89 2.01 -10.55
CA GLY A 92 15.00 1.47 -9.51
C GLY A 92 15.64 1.45 -8.11
N PRO A 93 14.89 1.02 -7.09
CA PRO A 93 15.28 1.19 -5.68
C PRO A 93 16.63 0.53 -5.34
N HIS A 94 16.87 -0.68 -5.83
CA HIS A 94 18.15 -1.36 -5.65
C HIS A 94 19.35 -0.55 -6.20
N ALA A 95 19.24 -0.05 -7.43
CA ALA A 95 20.29 0.77 -8.05
C ALA A 95 20.54 2.11 -7.33
N LEU A 96 19.55 2.57 -6.55
CA LEU A 96 19.64 3.76 -5.69
C LEU A 96 20.10 3.46 -4.27
N GLY A 97 20.41 2.20 -3.93
CA GLY A 97 20.84 1.79 -2.59
C GLY A 97 19.69 1.52 -1.62
N PHE A 98 18.47 1.33 -2.12
CA PHE A 98 17.26 1.00 -1.36
C PHE A 98 16.73 -0.40 -1.76
N PRO A 99 17.40 -1.50 -1.36
CA PRO A 99 16.90 -2.85 -1.62
C PRO A 99 15.55 -3.09 -0.92
N GLN A 100 14.63 -3.79 -1.58
CA GLN A 100 13.25 -3.97 -1.08
C GLN A 100 13.00 -5.35 -0.50
N TRP A 101 13.66 -6.40 -1.01
CA TRP A 101 13.62 -7.76 -0.48
C TRP A 101 15.02 -8.36 -0.25
N PRO A 102 15.15 -9.33 0.67
CA PRO A 102 16.36 -10.14 0.78
C PRO A 102 16.63 -10.88 -0.55
N GLY A 103 17.78 -10.64 -1.16
CA GLY A 103 18.18 -11.31 -2.40
C GLY A 103 17.87 -10.57 -3.71
N ASP A 104 17.45 -9.29 -3.65
CA ASP A 104 17.19 -8.39 -4.81
C ASP A 104 18.40 -8.13 -5.75
N GLY A 105 19.48 -8.92 -5.68
CA GLY A 105 20.72 -8.72 -6.43
C GLY A 105 20.61 -8.84 -7.95
N ALA A 106 19.45 -9.20 -8.50
CA ALA A 106 19.17 -9.14 -9.93
C ALA A 106 17.66 -9.12 -10.17
N GLN A 107 17.09 -7.94 -10.46
CA GLN A 107 15.76 -7.88 -11.09
C GLN A 107 15.97 -7.68 -12.60
N ALA A 108 15.58 -8.70 -13.37
CA ALA A 108 15.40 -8.57 -14.82
C ALA A 108 14.24 -7.61 -15.07
N ALA A 109 14.41 -6.71 -16.05
CA ALA A 109 13.32 -5.87 -16.53
C ALA A 109 12.15 -6.76 -16.99
N ILE A 110 10.95 -6.45 -16.52
CA ILE A 110 9.70 -7.02 -17.06
C ILE A 110 9.44 -6.38 -18.42
#